data_AF-A0A954TM09-F1
#
_entry.id   AF-A0A954TM09-F1
#
_cell.length_a   1.000
_cell.length_b   1.000
_cell.length_c   1.000
_cell.angle_alpha   90.00
_cell.angle_beta   90.00
_cell.angle_gamma   90.00
#
_symmetry.space_group_name_H-M   'P 1'
#
loop_
_entity.id
_entity.type
_entity.pdbx_description
1 polymer ?
#
loop_
_entity_poly.entity_id
_entity_poly.type
_entity_poly.pdbx_seq_one_letter_code
_entity_poly.pdbx_strand_id
1 'polypeptide(L)'
;YCPLVFMEESSRNRTPDKLPAKERETLVAICDAHLQTVIRTLDPDHLVGVGVYAESCLKRAVQIEGARAKVSRILHPSPASPSANKDWGGKVTRQLQKAKIW
;
A
#
# COMPACT_ATOMS: atom_id res chain seq x y z
N TYR A 1 0.01 2.82 -6.54
CA TYR A 1 0.97 1.69 -6.38
C TYR A 1 0.72 0.69 -7.50
N CYS A 2 1.68 -0.21 -7.80
CA CYS A 2 1.86 -0.94 -9.05
C CYS A 2 0.54 -1.24 -9.81
N PRO A 3 0.36 -0.68 -11.02
CA PRO A 3 -0.85 -0.92 -11.81
C PRO A 3 -0.84 -2.28 -12.52
N LEU A 4 0.27 -3.02 -12.42
CA LEU A 4 0.47 -4.28 -13.12
C LEU A 4 0.10 -5.46 -12.21
N VAL A 5 -0.49 -6.48 -12.84
CA VAL A 5 -0.64 -7.82 -12.28
C VAL A 5 0.33 -8.76 -13.02
N PHE A 6 1.00 -9.66 -12.28
CA PHE A 6 1.88 -10.65 -12.88
C PHE A 6 1.29 -12.03 -12.67
N MET A 7 1.34 -12.85 -13.71
CA MET A 7 0.77 -14.20 -13.72
C MET A 7 1.86 -15.19 -14.11
N GLU A 8 1.89 -16.34 -13.44
CA GLU A 8 2.66 -17.49 -13.88
C GLU A 8 1.95 -18.19 -15.06
N GLU A 9 2.66 -19.06 -15.78
CA GLU A 9 2.08 -19.88 -16.86
C GLU A 9 0.86 -20.70 -16.40
N SER A 10 0.87 -21.12 -15.13
CA SER A 10 -0.25 -21.79 -14.46
C SER A 10 -1.47 -20.90 -14.18
N SER A 11 -1.44 -19.63 -14.61
CA SER A 11 -2.43 -18.59 -14.26
C SER A 11 -2.49 -18.27 -12.76
N ARG A 12 -1.48 -18.66 -11.98
CA ARG A 12 -1.35 -18.26 -10.58
C ARG A 12 -0.83 -16.82 -10.49
N ASN A 13 -1.48 -16.00 -9.66
CA ASN A 13 -1.01 -14.64 -9.37
C ASN A 13 0.38 -14.65 -8.71
N ARG A 14 1.32 -13.92 -9.30
CA ARG A 14 2.66 -13.69 -8.79
C ARG A 14 2.75 -12.26 -8.27
N THR A 15 2.67 -12.11 -6.97
CA THR A 15 2.76 -10.78 -6.34
C THR A 15 4.18 -10.20 -6.47
N PRO A 16 4.35 -8.87 -6.46
CA PRO A 16 5.68 -8.26 -6.65
C PRO A 16 6.75 -8.71 -5.66
N ASP A 17 6.39 -9.10 -4.43
CA ASP A 17 7.32 -9.69 -3.45
C ASP A 17 7.94 -11.02 -3.92
N LYS A 18 7.26 -11.74 -4.83
CA LYS A 18 7.69 -13.02 -5.42
C LYS A 18 8.44 -12.86 -6.75
N LEU A 19 8.66 -11.64 -7.22
CA LEU A 19 9.52 -11.38 -8.39
C LEU A 19 11.00 -11.54 -8.01
N PRO A 20 11.88 -11.88 -8.96
CA PRO A 20 13.33 -11.87 -8.74
C PRO A 20 13.76 -10.48 -8.26
N ALA A 21 14.75 -10.42 -7.37
CA ALA A 21 15.13 -9.18 -6.68
C ALA A 21 15.39 -8.02 -7.64
N LYS A 22 16.16 -8.25 -8.71
CA LYS A 22 16.51 -7.23 -9.72
C LYS A 22 15.30 -6.67 -10.46
N GLU A 23 14.35 -7.54 -10.84
CA GLU A 23 13.10 -7.12 -11.51
C GLU A 23 12.22 -6.33 -10.54
N ARG A 24 12.11 -6.83 -9.31
CA ARG A 24 11.34 -6.18 -8.24
C ARG A 24 11.89 -4.79 -7.93
N GLU A 25 13.19 -4.63 -7.82
CA GLU A 25 13.84 -3.35 -7.56
C GLU A 25 13.54 -2.32 -8.64
N THR A 26 13.67 -2.73 -9.92
CA THR A 26 13.35 -1.87 -11.07
C THR A 26 11.88 -1.46 -11.06
N LEU A 27 10.96 -2.41 -10.82
CA LEU A 27 9.54 -2.15 -10.72
C LEU A 27 9.20 -1.19 -9.57
N VAL A 28 9.77 -1.45 -8.39
CA VAL A 28 9.53 -0.65 -7.19
C VAL A 28 10.00 0.78 -7.38
N ALA A 29 11.18 1.00 -7.97
CA ALA A 29 11.69 2.34 -8.23
C ALA A 29 10.73 3.19 -9.09
N ILE A 30 10.19 2.61 -10.17
CA ILE A 30 9.22 3.29 -11.05
C ILE A 30 7.90 3.54 -10.32
N CYS A 31 7.41 2.55 -9.57
CA CYS A 31 6.17 2.68 -8.81
C CYS A 31 6.26 3.75 -7.71
N ASP A 32 7.42 3.86 -7.06
CA ASP A 32 7.66 4.84 -6.02
C ASP A 32 7.75 6.25 -6.60
N ALA A 33 8.45 6.44 -7.73
CA ALA A 33 8.50 7.74 -8.41
C ALA A 33 7.11 8.23 -8.85
N HIS A 34 6.28 7.31 -9.35
CA HIS A 34 4.89 7.63 -9.66
C HIS A 34 4.07 7.96 -8.40
N LEU A 35 4.22 7.18 -7.33
CA LEU A 35 3.51 7.41 -6.07
C LEU A 35 3.89 8.77 -5.46
N GLN A 36 5.17 9.15 -5.49
CA GLN A 36 5.63 10.48 -5.07
C GLN A 36 4.98 11.59 -5.88
N THR A 37 4.91 11.43 -7.20
CA THR A 37 4.23 12.40 -8.08
C THR A 37 2.76 12.56 -7.69
N VAL A 38 2.05 11.46 -7.42
CA VAL A 38 0.65 11.49 -6.96
C VAL A 38 0.52 12.19 -5.61
N ILE A 39 1.36 11.85 -4.63
CA ILE A 39 1.35 12.46 -3.29
C ILE A 39 1.58 13.97 -3.41
N ARG A 40 2.58 14.40 -4.18
CA ARG A 40 2.90 15.82 -4.39
C ARG A 40 1.78 16.57 -5.10
N THR A 41 1.13 15.93 -6.06
CA THR A 41 0.06 16.55 -6.85
C THR A 41 -1.21 16.74 -6.03
N LEU A 42 -1.55 15.76 -5.19
CA LEU A 42 -2.76 15.79 -4.37
C LEU A 42 -2.58 16.51 -3.03
N ASP A 43 -1.32 16.69 -2.59
CA ASP A 43 -0.92 17.30 -1.31
C ASP A 43 -1.80 16.87 -0.11
N PRO A 44 -1.92 15.55 0.17
CA PRO A 44 -2.85 15.08 1.19
C PRO A 44 -2.27 15.22 2.60
N ASP A 45 -3.11 15.59 3.57
CA ASP A 45 -2.75 15.56 5.00
C ASP A 45 -2.55 14.12 5.54
N HIS A 46 -3.19 13.14 4.90
CA HIS A 46 -3.26 11.76 5.36
C HIS A 46 -3.02 10.76 4.22
N LEU A 47 -2.21 9.74 4.51
CA LEU A 47 -1.96 8.62 3.61
C LEU A 47 -2.30 7.32 4.31
N VAL A 48 -3.22 6.53 3.73
CA VAL A 48 -3.71 5.30 4.36
C VAL A 48 -3.27 4.08 3.55
N GLY A 49 -2.34 3.30 4.10
CA GLY A 49 -1.93 2.02 3.55
C GLY A 49 -2.98 0.94 3.82
N VAL A 50 -3.49 0.33 2.75
CA VAL A 50 -4.36 -0.85 2.84
C VAL A 50 -3.49 -2.10 2.97
N GLY A 51 -3.30 -2.57 4.20
CA GLY A 51 -2.34 -3.64 4.50
C GLY A 51 -0.89 -3.17 4.68
N VAL A 52 -0.05 -4.10 5.17
CA VAL A 52 1.35 -3.81 5.55
C VAL A 52 2.19 -3.43 4.35
N TYR A 53 1.99 -4.10 3.22
CA TYR A 53 2.75 -3.81 2.01
C TYR A 53 2.55 -2.36 1.53
N ALA A 54 1.29 -1.90 1.46
CA ALA A 54 0.97 -0.54 1.05
C ALA A 54 1.50 0.51 2.05
N GLU A 55 1.41 0.23 3.35
CA GLU A 55 2.01 1.09 4.40
C GLU A 55 3.52 1.24 4.17
N SER A 56 4.24 0.16 3.92
CA SER A 56 5.69 0.20 3.67
C SER A 56 6.05 1.00 2.42
N CYS A 57 5.23 0.90 1.36
CA CYS A 57 5.44 1.71 0.15
C CYS A 57 5.21 3.20 0.41
N LEU A 58 4.13 3.55 1.13
CA LEU A 58 3.86 4.93 1.52
C LEU A 58 4.99 5.51 2.37
N LYS A 59 5.44 4.78 3.41
CA LYS A 59 6.57 5.20 4.25
C LYS A 59 7.84 5.46 3.46
N ARG A 60 8.17 4.57 2.50
CA ARG A 60 9.34 4.74 1.62
C ARG A 60 9.19 5.95 0.70
N ALA A 61 8.00 6.16 0.12
CA ALA A 61 7.75 7.28 -0.78
C ALA A 61 7.83 8.64 -0.05
N VAL A 62 7.26 8.76 1.16
CA VAL A 62 7.25 10.04 1.92
C VAL A 62 8.61 10.41 2.52
N GLN A 63 9.45 9.42 2.85
CA GLN A 63 10.80 9.67 3.39
C GLN A 63 11.69 10.44 2.43
N ILE A 64 11.43 10.35 1.12
CA ILE A 64 12.24 10.97 0.07
C ILE A 64 11.84 12.43 -0.17
N GLU A 65 10.60 12.83 0.14
CA GLU A 65 10.08 14.18 -0.17
C GLU A 65 9.92 15.11 1.04
N GLY A 66 10.11 14.63 2.28
CA GLY A 66 9.81 15.43 3.47
C GLY A 66 8.33 15.81 3.58
N ALA A 67 7.45 15.02 2.96
CA ALA A 67 6.01 15.23 2.95
C ALA A 67 5.44 15.23 4.38
N ARG A 68 4.57 16.20 4.69
CA ARG A 68 3.95 16.35 6.02
C ARG A 68 2.84 15.32 6.30
N ALA A 69 2.44 14.58 5.27
CA ALA A 69 1.33 13.65 5.33
C ALA A 69 1.53 12.57 6.41
N LYS A 70 0.51 12.35 7.23
CA LYS A 70 0.55 11.30 8.26
C LYS A 70 0.21 9.95 7.63
N VAL A 71 1.18 9.04 7.64
CA VAL A 71 0.98 7.67 7.16
C VAL A 71 0.31 6.82 8.25
N SER A 72 -0.84 6.23 7.91
CA SER A 72 -1.59 5.28 8.73
C SER A 72 -1.79 3.96 7.97
N ARG A 73 -2.17 2.90 8.69
CA ARG A 73 -2.52 1.60 8.07
C ARG A 73 -3.89 1.12 8.52
N ILE A 74 -4.64 0.57 7.57
CA ILE A 74 -5.84 -0.22 7.83
C ILE A 74 -5.62 -1.69 7.45
N LEU A 75 -6.50 -2.55 7.93
CA LEU A 75 -6.53 -3.97 7.57
C LEU A 75 -6.83 -4.12 6.07
N HIS A 76 -6.06 -4.95 5.36
CA HIS A 76 -6.37 -5.29 3.96
C HIS A 76 -7.64 -6.15 3.90
N PRO A 77 -8.56 -5.93 2.94
CA PRO A 77 -9.82 -6.69 2.83
C PRO A 77 -9.65 -8.13 2.32
N SER A 78 -8.42 -8.65 2.18
CA SER A 78 -8.23 -9.94 1.51
C SER A 78 -8.68 -11.07 2.44
N PRO A 79 -9.44 -12.05 1.94
CA PRO A 79 -9.89 -13.18 2.74
C PRO A 79 -8.74 -14.09 3.19
N ALA A 80 -7.55 -13.94 2.59
CA ALA A 80 -6.33 -14.60 3.04
C ALA A 80 -5.92 -14.20 4.47
N SER A 81 -6.42 -13.07 5.00
CA SER A 81 -6.28 -12.72 6.41
C SER A 81 -7.50 -13.19 7.21
N PRO A 82 -7.35 -14.10 8.19
CA PRO A 82 -8.47 -14.50 9.07
C PRO A 82 -9.13 -13.31 9.78
N SER A 83 -8.36 -12.25 10.03
CA SER A 83 -8.86 -11.02 10.64
C SER A 83 -9.84 -10.25 9.75
N ALA A 84 -9.76 -10.40 8.43
CA ALA A 84 -10.66 -9.75 7.48
C ALA A 84 -12.01 -10.48 7.34
N ASN A 85 -12.07 -11.78 7.66
CA ASN A 85 -13.27 -12.62 7.43
C ASN A 85 -14.39 -12.46 8.48
N LYS A 86 -14.26 -11.54 9.44
CA LYS A 86 -15.24 -11.35 10.52
C LYS A 86 -15.97 -10.03 10.37
N ASP A 87 -15.41 -8.98 10.96
CA ASP A 87 -15.94 -7.62 10.95
C ASP A 87 -14.88 -6.69 10.35
N TRP A 88 -14.62 -6.81 9.05
CA TRP A 88 -13.62 -5.96 8.40
C TRP A 88 -14.02 -4.49 8.47
N GLY A 89 -15.28 -4.18 8.15
CA GLY A 89 -15.82 -2.81 8.18
C GLY A 89 -15.62 -2.16 9.55
N GLY A 90 -16.12 -2.76 10.63
CA GLY A 90 -15.98 -2.20 11.97
C GLY A 90 -14.52 -2.13 12.44
N LYS A 91 -13.65 -3.09 12.06
CA LYS A 91 -12.21 -3.02 12.35
C LYS A 91 -11.55 -1.83 11.65
N VAL A 92 -11.83 -1.63 10.36
CA VAL A 92 -11.28 -0.51 9.59
C VAL A 92 -11.81 0.82 10.12
N THR A 93 -13.11 0.94 10.44
CA THR A 93 -13.67 2.15 11.07
C THR A 93 -12.93 2.49 12.37
N ARG A 94 -12.73 1.52 13.27
CA ARG A 94 -11.96 1.73 14.51
C ARG A 94 -10.51 2.16 14.25
N GLN A 95 -9.87 1.61 13.21
CA GLN A 95 -8.51 1.99 12.82
C GLN A 95 -8.45 3.43 12.30
N LEU A 96 -9.42 3.84 11.48
CA LEU A 96 -9.49 5.21 10.94
C LEU A 96 -9.84 6.24 12.02
N GLN A 97 -10.76 5.91 12.94
CA GLN A 97 -11.06 6.75 14.12
C GLN A 97 -9.81 6.92 15.01
N LYS A 98 -9.07 5.85 15.28
CA LYS A 98 -7.80 5.91 16.03
C LYS A 98 -6.75 6.78 15.33
N ALA A 99 -6.73 6.77 13.99
CA ALA A 99 -5.88 7.63 13.18
C ALA A 99 -6.39 9.07 13.07
N LYS A 100 -7.61 9.35 13.55
CA LYS A 100 -8.31 10.65 13.49
C LYS A 100 -8.61 11.12 12.05
N ILE A 101 -9.04 10.20 11.19
CA ILE A 101 -9.34 10.44 9.76
C ILE A 101 -10.83 10.18 9.43
N TRP A 102 -11.62 9.69 10.39
CA TRP A 102 -13.02 9.28 10.24
C TRP A 102 -13.91 9.89 11.30
#